data_AF-A0A1G0L682-F1
#
_entry.id   AF-A0A1G0L682-F1
#
_cell.length_a   1.000
_cell.length_b   1.000
_cell.length_c   1.000
_cell.angle_alpha   90.00
_cell.angle_beta   90.00
_cell.angle_gamma   90.00
#
_symmetry.space_group_name_H-M   'P 1'
#
loop_
_entity.id
_entity.type
_entity.pdbx_description
1 polymer ?
#
loop_
_entity_poly.entity_id
_entity_poly.type
_entity_poly.pdbx_seq_one_letter_code
_entity_poly.pdbx_strand_id
1 'polypeptide(L)' 'MMPALPVGVVVDAALEVRRVPAEAVAPPPPIVRGLSAEYVQGISTVGARTIILIQTGRLLTSTERIALEALTAEPVHG' A
#
# COMPACT_ATOMS: atom_id res chain seq x y z
N MET A 1 12.15 -17.59 10.17
CA MET A 1 11.39 -16.49 9.56
C MET A 1 11.73 -16.49 8.07
N MET A 2 10.74 -16.66 7.20
CA MET A 2 10.94 -16.63 5.73
C MET A 2 11.15 -15.18 5.27
N PRO A 3 12.04 -14.90 4.30
CA PRO A 3 12.29 -13.54 3.83
C PRO A 3 11.07 -13.02 3.06
N ALA A 4 10.60 -11.82 3.39
CA ALA A 4 9.55 -11.16 2.62
C ALA A 4 10.11 -10.73 1.25
N LEU A 5 9.42 -11.09 0.17
CA LEU A 5 9.81 -10.68 -1.18
C LEU A 5 9.59 -9.16 -1.35
N PRO A 6 10.58 -8.41 -1.88
CA PRO A 6 10.40 -7.00 -2.18
C PRO A 6 9.40 -6.82 -3.32
N VAL A 7 8.53 -5.80 -3.20
CA VAL A 7 7.52 -5.47 -4.20
C VAL A 7 7.63 -4.00 -4.61
N GLY A 8 7.46 -3.73 -5.90
CA GLY A 8 7.41 -2.38 -6.45
C GLY A 8 5.98 -1.97 -6.77
N VAL A 9 5.69 -0.67 -6.70
CA VAL A 9 4.40 -0.10 -7.08
C VAL A 9 4.62 0.85 -8.25
N VAL A 10 3.83 0.71 -9.31
CA VAL A 10 3.84 1.61 -10.46
C VAL A 10 2.97 2.82 -10.16
N VAL A 11 3.49 4.01 -10.43
CA VAL A 11 2.80 5.29 -10.21
C VAL A 11 3.10 6.23 -11.38
N ASP A 12 2.22 7.20 -11.62
CA ASP A 12 2.42 8.21 -12.68
C ASP A 12 3.63 9.12 -12.38
N ALA A 13 3.77 9.57 -11.12
CA ALA A 13 4.89 10.38 -10.66
C ALA A 13 5.01 10.39 -9.13
N ALA A 14 6.25 10.54 -8.62
CA ALA A 14 6.53 10.89 -7.23
C ALA A 14 6.80 12.40 -7.13
N LEU A 15 5.94 13.13 -6.43
CA LEU A 15 5.97 14.60 -6.44
C LEU A 15 6.88 15.19 -5.36
N GLU A 16 6.70 14.77 -4.11
CA GLU A 16 7.40 15.33 -2.96
C GLU A 16 7.38 14.37 -1.76
N VAL A 17 8.30 14.58 -0.81
CA VAL A 17 8.32 13.87 0.47
C VAL A 17 7.98 14.85 1.58
N ARG A 18 6.93 14.57 2.35
CA ARG A 18 6.49 15.42 3.45
C ARG A 18 6.29 14.62 4.72
N ARG A 19 6.68 15.21 5.84
CA ARG A 19 6.34 14.71 7.17
C ARG A 19 4.94 15.20 7.52
N VAL A 20 4.07 14.28 7.92
CA VAL A 20 2.70 14.57 8.33
C VAL A 20 2.52 14.02 9.74
N PRO A 21 2.03 14.83 10.69
CA PRO A 21 1.73 14.36 12.04
C PRO A 21 0.60 13.32 12.00
N ALA A 22 0.69 12.28 12.83
CA ALA A 22 -0.27 11.18 12.82
C ALA A 22 -1.69 11.65 13.17
N GLU A 23 -1.79 12.70 13.99
CA GLU A 23 -3.04 13.30 14.43
C GLU A 23 -3.78 14.02 13.29
N ALA A 24 -3.08 14.38 12.20
CA ALA A 24 -3.69 14.99 11.01
C ALA A 24 -4.30 13.95 10.06
N VAL A 25 -4.22 12.66 10.38
CA VAL A 25 -4.82 11.59 9.60
C VAL A 25 -6.18 11.25 10.20
N ALA A 26 -7.25 11.61 9.48
CA ALA A 26 -8.61 11.24 9.84
C ALA A 26 -8.92 9.82 9.35
N PRO A 27 -9.84 9.10 10.03
CA PRO A 27 -10.31 7.81 9.53
C PRO A 27 -10.96 7.96 8.14
N PRO A 28 -10.97 6.90 7.31
CA PRO A 28 -11.59 6.94 6.00
C PRO A 28 -13.07 7.34 6.12
N PRO A 29 -13.57 8.28 5.30
CA PRO A 29 -14.97 8.68 5.33
C PRO A 29 -15.89 7.49 5.00
N PRO A 30 -17.16 7.51 5.46
CA PRO A 30 -18.13 6.43 5.18
C PRO A 30 -18.47 6.25 3.70
N ILE A 31 -18.05 7.16 2.82
CA ILE A 31 -18.23 7.05 1.37
C ILE A 31 -17.23 6.09 0.74
N VAL A 32 -16.09 5.85 1.40
CA VAL A 32 -15.05 4.92 0.96
C VAL A 32 -15.45 3.51 1.42
N ARG A 33 -16.60 3.02 0.96
CA ARG A 33 -17.13 1.68 1.31
C ARG A 33 -16.72 0.63 0.28
N GLY A 34 -16.44 -0.58 0.76
CA GLY A 34 -16.07 -1.75 -0.05
C GLY A 34 -14.58 -2.09 0.04
N LEU A 35 -14.09 -2.83 -0.95
CA LEU A 35 -12.70 -3.34 -1.02
C LEU A 35 -11.65 -2.22 -0.92
N SER A 36 -11.96 -1.01 -1.41
CA SER A 36 -11.09 0.17 -1.35
C SER A 36 -10.79 0.62 0.07
N ALA A 37 -11.72 0.42 1.01
CA ALA A 37 -11.53 0.78 2.42
C ALA A 37 -10.41 -0.04 3.07
N GLU A 38 -10.24 -1.28 2.62
CA GLU A 38 -9.30 -2.25 3.18
C GLU A 38 -7.83 -1.91 2.86
N TYR A 39 -7.62 -1.04 1.86
CA TYR A 39 -6.31 -0.55 1.45
C TYR A 39 -6.04 0.89 1.90
N VAL A 40 -7.04 1.60 2.45
CA VAL A 40 -6.91 2.99 2.89
C VAL A 40 -6.78 3.05 4.40
N GLN A 41 -5.62 3.47 4.89
CA GLN A 41 -5.37 3.64 6.32
C GLN A 41 -6.12 4.86 6.88
N GLY A 42 -6.26 5.90 6.05
CA GLY A 42 -6.87 7.16 6.43
C GLY A 42 -6.73 8.21 5.34
N ILE A 43 -7.27 9.39 5.62
CA ILE A 43 -7.22 10.54 4.73
C ILE A 43 -6.67 11.73 5.52
N SER A 44 -5.77 12.49 4.91
CA SER A 44 -5.26 13.74 5.47
C SER A 44 -5.38 14.85 4.44
N THR A 45 -5.80 16.04 4.88
CA THR A 45 -5.83 17.22 4.02
C THR A 45 -4.69 18.15 4.41
N VAL A 46 -3.80 18.44 3.46
CA VAL A 46 -2.64 19.30 3.66
C VAL A 46 -2.79 20.52 2.77
N GLY A 47 -3.14 21.66 3.39
CA GLY A 47 -3.51 22.87 2.64
C GLY A 47 -4.80 22.64 1.84
N ALA A 48 -4.72 22.80 0.51
CA ALA A 48 -5.84 22.56 -0.40
C ALA A 48 -5.79 21.17 -1.08
N ARG A 49 -4.91 20.26 -0.64
CA ARG A 49 -4.72 18.94 -1.24
C ARG A 49 -5.18 17.83 -0.29
N THR A 50 -5.97 16.90 -0.81
CA THR A 50 -6.35 15.67 -0.11
C THR A 50 -5.33 14.58 -0.41
N ILE A 51 -4.82 13.95 0.64
CA ILE A 51 -3.84 12.87 0.58
C ILE A 51 -4.48 11.62 1.16
N ILE A 52 -4.43 10.53 0.41
CA ILE A 52 -4.88 9.21 0.85
C ILE A 52 -3.67 8.45 1.38
N LEU A 53 -3.77 7.96 2.62
CA LEU A 53 -2.77 7.06 3.18
C LEU A 53 -3.13 5.62 2.84
N ILE A 54 -2.21 4.90 2.19
CA ILE A 54 -2.39 3.51 1.75
C ILE A 54 -1.76 2.54 2.76
N GLN A 55 -2.46 1.46 3.10
CA GLN A 55 -1.96 0.37 3.95
C GLN A 55 -1.11 -0.60 3.13
N THR A 56 0.20 -0.33 3.03
CA THR A 56 1.14 -1.16 2.25
C THR A 56 1.18 -2.63 2.67
N GLY A 57 0.99 -2.92 3.96
CA GLY A 57 0.96 -4.30 4.48
C GLY A 57 -0.21 -5.15 3.95
N ARG A 58 -1.30 -4.50 3.51
CA ARG A 58 -2.52 -5.15 2.98
C ARG A 58 -2.65 -5.06 1.47
N LEU A 59 -1.69 -4.48 0.77
CA LEU A 59 -1.74 -4.34 -0.69
C LEU A 59 -1.77 -5.67 -1.45
N LEU A 60 -1.25 -6.73 -0.83
CA LEU A 60 -1.27 -8.08 -1.38
C LEU A 60 -2.00 -8.99 -0.40
N THR A 61 -3.01 -9.69 -0.92
CA THR A 61 -3.68 -10.79 -0.22
C THR A 61 -2.70 -11.93 0.04
N SER A 62 -3.04 -12.81 0.98
CA SER A 62 -2.25 -14.01 1.25
C SER A 62 -2.07 -14.88 0.00
N THR A 63 -3.13 -14.99 -0.82
CA THR A 63 -3.11 -15.76 -2.08
C THR A 63 -2.15 -15.15 -3.09
N GLU A 64 -2.18 -13.82 -3.29
CA GLU A 64 -1.26 -13.13 -4.20
C GLU A 64 0.19 -13.24 -3.74
N ARG A 65 0.44 -13.17 -2.42
CA ARG A 65 1.79 -13.42 -1.86
C ARG A 65 2.30 -14.81 -2.19
N ILE A 66 1.49 -15.84 -1.96
CA ILE A 66 1.85 -17.23 -2.27
C ILE A 66 2.11 -17.39 -3.78
N ALA A 67 1.27 -16.81 -4.62
CA ALA A 67 1.45 -16.86 -6.08
C ALA A 67 2.75 -16.16 -6.51
N LEU A 68 3.07 -15.01 -5.93
CA LEU A 68 4.29 -14.26 -6.22
C LEU A 68 5.56 -15.00 -5.79
N GLU A 69 5.52 -15.69 -4.64
CA GLU A 69 6.59 -16.57 -4.17
C GLU A 69 6.79 -17.76 -5.12
N ALA A 70 5.71 -18.38 -5.58
CA ALA A 70 5.77 -19.49 -6.52
C ALA A 70 6.39 -19.10 -7.88
N LEU A 71 6.20 -17.85 -8.32
CA LEU A 71 6.76 -17.31 -9.56
C LEU A 71 8.24 -16.94 -9.47
N THR A 72 8.75 -16.64 -8.27
CA THR A 72 10.16 -16.28 -8.05
C THR A 72 11.04 -17.47 -7.65
N ALA A 73 10.44 -18.62 -7.36
CA ALA A 73 11.13 -19.89 -7.26
C ALA A 73 11.53 -20.40 -8.66
N GLU A 74 12.42 -19.69 -9.36
CA GLU A 74 13.10 -20.29 -10.51
C GLU A 74 14.05 -21.40 -10.01
N PRO A 75 14.07 -22.58 -10.66
CA PRO A 75 15.10 -23.57 -10.39
C PRO A 75 16.44 -22.96 -10.79
N VAL A 76 17.44 -23.05 -9.90
CA VAL A 76 18.84 -22.76 -10.20
C VAL A 76 19.17 -23.29 -11.60
N HIS A 77 19.36 -22.38 -12.55
CA HIS A 77 19.94 -22.71 -13.84
C HIS A 77 21.40 -23.10 -13.55
N GLY A 78 21.69 -24.38 -13.70
CA GLY A 78 23.04 -24.94 -13.63
C GLY A 78 23.89 -24.56 -14.83
#